data_AF-A0A951EFD4-F1
#
_entry.id   AF-A0A951EFD4-F1
#
_cell.length_a   1.000
_cell.length_b   1.000
_cell.length_c   1.000
_cell.angle_alpha   90.00
_cell.angle_beta   90.00
_cell.angle_gamma   90.00
#
_symmetry.space_group_name_H-M   'P 1'
#
loop_
_entity.id
_entity.type
_entity.pdbx_description
1 polymer ?
#
loop_
_entity_poly.entity_id
_entity_poly.type
_entity_poly.pdbx_seq_one_letter_code
_entity_poly.pdbx_strand_id
1 'polypeptide(L)'
;MDSLFDDPRKPDVDAQDVLVAYIDGGARGNPGPSGYGCYLQDANGKCIAELNGFLGVRTNNFAEYSALLAALDYALENEFDDLQVVSDSELLVKQMKGQYKVNSPELRPLWEEARARVKRLHSFSIRHVLRAQNKEADRLANAAMDAGTKKQSLSRGNAYAKPPQQELEGIVRDGVVEVYGTDLPDGTRVKIRVVH
;
A
#
# COMPACT_ATOMS: atom_id res chain seq x y z
N MET A 1 -2.08 -59.78 19.70
CA MET A 1 -1.61 -58.92 20.80
C MET A 1 -0.83 -57.79 20.15
N ASP A 2 -1.50 -56.67 19.96
CA ASP A 2 -0.95 -55.46 19.35
C ASP A 2 0.02 -54.80 20.33
N SER A 3 1.29 -54.73 19.95
CA SER A 3 2.29 -53.87 20.59
C SER A 3 2.11 -52.49 19.94
N LEU A 4 1.35 -51.56 20.53
CA LEU A 4 1.81 -50.58 21.52
C LEU A 4 3.32 -50.30 21.39
N PHE A 5 3.66 -49.08 20.97
CA PHE A 5 5.02 -48.52 20.82
C PHE A 5 5.76 -48.83 19.51
N ASP A 6 5.37 -48.12 18.45
CA ASP A 6 6.34 -47.40 17.63
C ASP A 6 5.70 -46.10 17.14
N ASP A 7 5.89 -45.03 17.90
CA ASP A 7 5.79 -43.66 17.38
C ASP A 7 7.12 -42.96 17.66
N PRO A 8 8.04 -42.92 16.68
CA PRO A 8 8.83 -41.74 16.48
C PRO A 8 8.00 -40.78 15.63
N ARG A 9 7.47 -39.73 16.27
CA ARG A 9 6.91 -38.56 15.57
C ARG A 9 7.81 -38.27 14.37
N LYS A 10 7.26 -38.38 13.16
CA LYS A 10 7.99 -38.24 11.90
C LYS A 10 8.95 -37.03 11.98
N PRO A 11 10.25 -37.23 11.77
CA PRO A 11 11.15 -36.11 11.53
C PRO A 11 11.05 -35.77 10.04
N ASP A 12 10.17 -34.82 9.70
CA ASP A 12 10.30 -33.95 8.52
C ASP A 12 9.12 -32.98 8.51
N VAL A 13 9.32 -31.80 9.09
CA VAL A 13 8.69 -30.60 8.52
C VAL A 13 9.49 -30.36 7.25
N ASP A 14 8.93 -30.70 6.09
CA ASP A 14 9.61 -30.49 4.83
C ASP A 14 10.05 -29.02 4.78
N ALA A 15 11.35 -28.79 4.62
CA ALA A 15 11.91 -27.44 4.47
C ALA A 15 11.29 -26.69 3.26
N GLN A 16 10.42 -27.32 2.47
CA GLN A 16 9.69 -26.73 1.36
C GLN A 16 8.47 -25.88 1.78
N ASP A 17 7.99 -25.97 3.03
CA ASP A 17 6.78 -25.26 3.48
C ASP A 17 7.05 -23.95 4.23
N VAL A 18 8.31 -23.50 4.26
CA VAL A 18 8.69 -22.22 4.89
C VAL A 18 8.63 -21.09 3.87
N LEU A 19 7.80 -20.09 4.17
CA LEU A 19 7.75 -18.83 3.43
C LEU A 19 8.69 -17.80 4.05
N VAL A 20 9.60 -17.24 3.26
CA VAL A 20 10.43 -16.10 3.66
C VAL A 20 9.91 -14.83 3.00
N ALA A 21 9.43 -13.88 3.81
CA ALA A 21 8.86 -12.63 3.34
C ALA A 21 9.76 -11.44 3.70
N TYR A 22 10.32 -10.80 2.68
CA TYR A 22 10.98 -9.50 2.80
C TYR A 22 9.93 -8.41 2.62
N ILE A 23 9.76 -7.54 3.60
CA ILE A 23 8.71 -6.52 3.59
C ILE A 23 9.32 -5.13 3.77
N ASP A 24 8.77 -4.14 3.08
CA ASP A 24 9.08 -2.71 3.29
C ASP A 24 7.82 -1.89 3.06
N GLY A 25 7.68 -0.83 3.84
CA GLY A 25 6.64 0.17 3.69
C GLY A 25 7.25 1.56 3.61
N GLY A 26 6.73 2.38 2.69
CA GLY A 26 7.24 3.72 2.44
C GLY A 26 6.15 4.78 2.40
N ALA A 27 6.51 6.01 2.78
CA ALA A 27 5.69 7.20 2.52
C ALA A 27 6.55 8.38 2.04
N ARG A 28 6.10 9.08 0.98
CA ARG A 28 6.71 10.31 0.46
C ARG A 28 6.22 11.53 1.23
N GLY A 29 6.81 11.73 2.41
CA GLY A 29 6.28 12.61 3.45
C GLY A 29 5.54 11.82 4.52
N ASN A 30 5.41 12.35 5.74
CA ASN A 30 4.86 11.61 6.89
C ASN A 30 3.81 12.44 7.66
N PRO A 31 2.53 12.41 7.26
CA PRO A 31 1.94 11.54 6.23
C PRO A 31 2.16 12.03 4.79
N GLY A 32 2.08 11.12 3.83
CA GLY A 32 2.27 11.39 2.40
C GLY A 32 1.84 10.20 1.53
N PRO A 33 1.93 10.32 0.17
CA PRO A 33 1.68 9.19 -0.72
C PRO A 33 2.50 7.98 -0.30
N SER A 34 1.85 6.86 -0.03
CA SER A 34 2.46 5.71 0.62
C SER A 34 2.14 4.40 -0.09
N GLY A 35 2.98 3.41 0.11
CA GLY A 35 2.83 2.08 -0.47
C GLY A 35 3.65 1.05 0.28
N TYR A 36 3.32 -0.21 0.06
CA TYR A 36 4.06 -1.35 0.60
C TYR A 36 4.59 -2.24 -0.51
N GLY A 37 5.61 -3.04 -0.19
CA GLY A 37 6.17 -4.08 -1.02
C GLY A 37 6.49 -5.33 -0.21
N CYS A 38 6.23 -6.50 -0.77
CA CYS A 38 6.62 -7.80 -0.22
C CYS A 38 7.30 -8.63 -1.31
N TYR A 39 8.53 -9.08 -1.05
CA TYR A 39 9.24 -10.05 -1.88
C TYR A 39 9.26 -11.40 -1.17
N LEU A 40 8.63 -12.40 -1.77
CA LEU A 40 8.34 -13.68 -1.14
C LEU A 40 9.20 -14.78 -1.78
N GLN A 41 9.90 -15.54 -0.95
CA GLN A 41 10.76 -16.64 -1.37
C GLN A 41 10.38 -17.95 -0.65
N ASP A 42 10.61 -19.08 -1.32
CA ASP A 42 10.68 -20.38 -0.64
C ASP A 42 11.97 -20.49 0.19
N ALA A 43 12.13 -21.59 0.93
CA ALA A 43 13.32 -21.82 1.76
C ALA A 43 14.64 -21.94 0.96
N ASN A 44 14.57 -22.21 -0.35
CA ASN A 44 15.73 -22.28 -1.23
C ASN A 44 16.11 -20.91 -1.81
N GLY A 45 15.37 -19.86 -1.45
CA GLY A 45 15.57 -18.49 -1.92
C GLY A 45 14.97 -18.23 -3.31
N LYS A 46 14.17 -19.15 -3.85
CA LYS A 46 13.48 -18.94 -5.11
C LYS A 46 12.30 -18.00 -4.88
N CYS A 47 12.22 -16.93 -5.67
CA CYS A 47 11.07 -16.04 -5.67
C CYS A 47 9.79 -16.80 -6.06
N ILE A 48 8.78 -16.72 -5.20
CA ILE A 48 7.45 -17.29 -5.46
C ILE A 48 6.41 -16.23 -5.80
N ALA A 49 6.55 -15.01 -5.25
CA ALA A 49 5.63 -13.91 -5.50
C ALA A 49 6.23 -12.54 -5.15
N GLU A 50 5.73 -11.50 -5.84
CA GLU A 50 5.97 -10.10 -5.52
C GLU A 50 4.62 -9.43 -5.28
N LEU A 51 4.43 -8.83 -4.11
CA LEU A 51 3.23 -8.08 -3.75
C LEU A 51 3.57 -6.62 -3.60
N ASN A 52 2.69 -5.73 -4.04
CA ASN A 52 2.80 -4.30 -3.75
C ASN A 52 1.42 -3.65 -3.80
N GLY A 53 1.25 -2.54 -3.08
CA GLY A 53 -0.01 -1.83 -3.03
C GLY A 53 0.15 -0.36 -2.66
N PHE A 54 -0.60 0.50 -3.36
CA PHE A 54 -0.67 1.93 -3.05
C PHE A 54 -1.72 2.17 -1.96
N LEU A 55 -1.36 2.89 -0.90
CA LEU A 55 -2.17 3.07 0.30
C LEU A 55 -2.80 4.46 0.40
N GLY A 56 -2.67 5.29 -0.65
CA GLY A 56 -3.11 6.68 -0.61
C GLY A 56 -2.16 7.53 0.22
N VAL A 57 -2.72 8.37 1.10
CA VAL A 57 -1.93 9.21 2.02
C VAL A 57 -1.96 8.57 3.40
N ARG A 58 -0.81 8.05 3.87
CA ARG A 58 -0.61 7.44 5.19
C ARG A 58 0.75 7.80 5.77
N THR A 59 0.98 7.41 7.01
CA THR A 59 2.30 7.48 7.66
C THR A 59 3.21 6.33 7.21
N ASN A 60 4.52 6.49 7.42
CA ASN A 60 5.48 5.43 7.09
C ASN A 60 5.18 4.14 7.87
N ASN A 61 4.96 4.26 9.18
CA ASN A 61 4.70 3.10 10.04
C ASN A 61 3.41 2.35 9.66
N PHE A 62 2.40 3.06 9.15
CA PHE A 62 1.18 2.43 8.63
C PHE A 62 1.49 1.58 7.39
N ALA A 63 2.33 2.10 6.49
CA ALA A 63 2.76 1.36 5.31
C ALA A 63 3.56 0.09 5.67
N GLU A 64 4.46 0.19 6.66
CA GLU A 64 5.25 -0.94 7.16
C GLU A 64 4.37 -2.06 7.73
N TYR A 65 3.37 -1.70 8.55
CA TYR A 65 2.39 -2.67 9.05
C TYR A 65 1.52 -3.23 7.93
N SER A 66 1.18 -2.44 6.91
CA SER A 66 0.42 -2.92 5.75
C SER A 66 1.21 -3.96 4.97
N ALA A 67 2.53 -3.79 4.83
CA ALA A 67 3.42 -4.78 4.22
C ALA A 67 3.41 -6.12 5.00
N LEU A 68 3.50 -6.05 6.33
CA LEU A 68 3.40 -7.24 7.20
C LEU A 68 2.05 -7.94 7.04
N LEU A 69 0.95 -7.19 7.03
CA LEU A 69 -0.39 -7.75 6.84
C LEU A 69 -0.53 -8.45 5.49
N ALA A 70 -0.02 -7.85 4.41
CA ALA A 70 -0.05 -8.46 3.09
C ALA A 70 0.75 -9.78 3.02
N ALA A 71 1.92 -9.84 3.67
CA ALA A 71 2.70 -11.07 3.76
C ALA A 71 1.99 -12.17 4.57
N LEU A 72 1.33 -11.79 5.67
CA LEU A 72 0.52 -12.71 6.49
C LEU A 72 -0.70 -13.24 5.75
N ASP A 73 -1.40 -12.39 5.00
CA ASP A 73 -2.55 -12.82 4.18
C ASP A 73 -2.10 -13.81 3.12
N TYR A 74 -1.02 -13.49 2.40
CA TYR A 74 -0.49 -14.40 1.40
C TYR A 74 -0.12 -15.77 2.00
N ALA A 75 0.56 -15.78 3.15
CA ALA A 75 0.90 -17.03 3.84
C ALA A 75 -0.35 -17.87 4.13
N LEU A 76 -1.36 -17.25 4.74
CA LEU A 76 -2.60 -17.94 5.16
C LEU A 76 -3.47 -18.37 3.98
N GLU A 77 -3.53 -17.58 2.91
CA GLU A 77 -4.31 -17.89 1.70
C GLU A 77 -3.67 -19.00 0.85
N ASN A 78 -2.36 -19.17 0.94
CA ASN A 78 -1.61 -20.18 0.20
C ASN A 78 -1.14 -21.34 1.10
N GLU A 79 -1.74 -21.48 2.28
CA GLU A 79 -1.54 -22.61 3.20
C GLU A 79 -0.07 -22.81 3.64
N PHE A 80 0.70 -21.71 3.72
CA PHE A 80 2.02 -21.75 4.36
C PHE A 80 1.84 -21.75 5.89
N ASP A 81 2.30 -22.82 6.52
CA ASP A 81 2.22 -22.99 7.98
C ASP A 81 3.32 -22.21 8.73
N ASP A 82 4.47 -21.98 8.08
CA ASP A 82 5.66 -21.37 8.67
C ASP A 82 6.08 -20.09 7.92
N LEU A 83 6.04 -18.93 8.59
CA LEU A 83 6.40 -17.63 8.01
C LEU A 83 7.61 -17.00 8.71
N GLN A 84 8.62 -16.61 7.93
CA GLN A 84 9.76 -15.81 8.37
C GLN A 84 9.73 -14.43 7.73
N VAL A 85 9.50 -13.39 8.54
CA VAL A 85 9.49 -12.00 8.08
C VAL A 85 10.86 -11.35 8.27
N VAL A 86 11.30 -10.65 7.23
CA VAL A 86 12.52 -9.82 7.20
C VAL A 86 12.11 -8.39 6.91
N SER A 87 12.49 -7.45 7.77
CA SER A 87 12.18 -6.03 7.62
C SER A 87 13.37 -5.18 8.09
N ASP A 88 13.56 -4.01 7.52
CA ASP A 88 14.48 -2.98 7.99
C ASP A 88 13.84 -1.98 8.97
N SER A 89 12.56 -2.16 9.30
CA SER A 89 11.85 -1.36 10.30
C SER A 89 12.07 -1.92 11.71
N GLU A 90 13.08 -1.41 12.41
CA GLU A 90 13.37 -1.84 13.80
C GLU A 90 12.16 -1.65 14.73
N LEU A 91 11.39 -0.56 14.55
CA LEU A 91 10.17 -0.28 15.32
C LEU A 91 9.14 -1.41 15.16
N LEU A 92 8.80 -1.77 13.91
CA LEU A 92 7.85 -2.84 13.61
C LEU A 92 8.28 -4.15 14.24
N VAL A 93 9.57 -4.52 14.06
CA VAL A 93 10.15 -5.75 14.60
C VAL A 93 10.03 -5.78 16.12
N LYS A 94 10.40 -4.69 16.81
CA LYS A 94 10.34 -4.60 18.27
C LYS A 94 8.89 -4.62 18.80
N GLN A 95 7.95 -4.00 18.09
CA GLN A 95 6.52 -4.03 18.46
C GLN A 95 5.90 -5.41 18.28
N MET A 96 6.21 -6.12 17.19
CA MET A 96 5.74 -7.49 16.97
C MET A 96 6.35 -8.50 17.95
N LYS A 97 7.58 -8.24 18.42
CA LYS A 97 8.21 -9.02 19.51
C LYS A 97 7.70 -8.65 20.91
N GLY A 98 6.77 -7.70 21.04
CA GLY A 98 6.25 -7.24 22.33
C GLY A 98 7.26 -6.44 23.16
N GLN A 99 8.39 -6.05 22.57
CA GLN A 99 9.43 -5.27 23.26
C GLN A 99 8.99 -3.80 23.41
N TYR A 100 8.30 -3.27 22.39
CA TYR A 100 7.74 -1.92 22.39
C TYR A 100 6.21 -1.95 22.35
N LYS A 101 5.58 -0.99 23.05
CA LYS A 101 4.13 -0.80 23.02
C LYS A 101 3.70 -0.08 21.74
N VAL A 102 2.51 -0.42 21.25
CA VAL A 102 1.85 0.27 20.13
C VAL A 102 0.84 1.27 20.70
N ASN A 103 1.26 2.54 20.83
CA ASN A 103 0.42 3.60 21.39
C ASN A 103 -0.36 4.40 20.32
N SER A 104 0.05 4.30 19.05
CA SER A 104 -0.62 5.03 17.97
C SER A 104 -2.03 4.46 17.75
N PRO A 105 -3.10 5.29 17.83
CA PRO A 105 -4.46 4.86 17.54
C PRO A 105 -4.63 4.33 16.11
N GLU A 106 -3.85 4.84 15.16
CA GLU A 106 -3.91 4.41 13.75
C GLU A 106 -3.21 3.05 13.56
N LEU A 107 -2.14 2.78 14.28
CA LEU A 107 -1.38 1.51 14.15
C LEU A 107 -1.97 0.37 14.97
N ARG A 108 -2.67 0.69 16.07
CA ARG A 108 -3.16 -0.33 17.00
C ARG A 108 -4.09 -1.37 16.33
N PRO A 109 -5.03 -0.99 15.45
CA PRO A 109 -5.83 -1.95 14.70
C PRO A 109 -4.99 -2.89 13.82
N LEU A 110 -4.00 -2.34 13.09
CA LEU A 110 -3.14 -3.13 12.20
C LEU A 110 -2.27 -4.11 13.00
N TRP A 111 -1.77 -3.69 14.16
CA TRP A 111 -1.02 -4.56 15.06
C TRP A 111 -1.88 -5.67 15.68
N GLU A 112 -3.10 -5.35 16.11
CA GLU A 112 -4.07 -6.34 16.63
C GLU A 112 -4.40 -7.39 15.55
N GLU A 113 -4.63 -6.95 14.32
CA GLU A 113 -4.90 -7.81 13.18
C GLU A 113 -3.68 -8.69 12.82
N ALA A 114 -2.48 -8.10 12.75
CA ALA A 114 -1.25 -8.85 12.50
C ALA A 114 -1.05 -9.95 13.55
N ARG A 115 -1.28 -9.64 14.83
CA ARG A 115 -1.22 -10.63 15.92
C ARG A 115 -2.27 -11.71 15.79
N ALA A 116 -3.50 -11.37 15.38
CA ALA A 116 -4.56 -12.36 15.18
C ALA A 116 -4.20 -13.33 14.05
N ARG A 117 -3.61 -12.84 12.96
CA ARG A 117 -3.14 -13.65 11.83
C ARG A 117 -1.95 -14.51 12.18
N VAL A 118 -0.97 -13.97 12.91
CA VAL A 118 0.19 -14.74 13.41
C VAL A 118 -0.24 -15.95 14.25
N LYS A 119 -1.30 -15.83 15.06
CA LYS A 119 -1.83 -16.96 15.86
C LYS A 119 -2.43 -18.10 15.03
N ARG A 120 -2.69 -17.89 13.74
CA ARG A 120 -3.22 -18.90 12.83
C ARG A 120 -2.12 -19.70 12.14
N LEU A 121 -0.88 -19.23 12.18
CA LEU A 121 0.28 -19.94 11.66
C LEU A 121 0.80 -20.93 12.70
N HIS A 122 1.41 -22.02 12.23
CA HIS A 122 2.12 -22.95 13.09
C HIS A 122 3.39 -22.30 13.65
N SER A 123 4.15 -21.60 12.80
CA SER A 123 5.36 -20.88 13.20
C SER A 123 5.43 -19.49 12.59
N PHE A 124 5.91 -18.53 13.39
CA PHE A 124 6.17 -17.16 12.94
C PHE A 124 7.45 -16.63 13.55
N SER A 125 8.30 -16.04 12.71
CA SER A 125 9.45 -15.26 13.17
C SER A 125 9.56 -13.94 12.43
N ILE A 126 10.13 -12.94 13.09
CA ILE A 126 10.42 -11.64 12.48
C ILE A 126 11.80 -11.16 12.91
N ARG A 127 12.60 -10.69 11.95
CA ARG A 127 13.96 -10.17 12.21
C ARG A 127 14.22 -8.86 11.49
N HIS A 128 15.08 -8.06 12.12
CA HIS A 128 15.58 -6.81 11.57
C HIS A 128 16.81 -7.07 10.70
N VAL A 129 16.90 -6.39 9.55
CA VAL A 129 18.08 -6.33 8.68
C VAL A 129 18.39 -4.88 8.31
N LEU A 130 19.58 -4.61 7.76
CA LEU A 130 19.87 -3.28 7.24
C LEU A 130 19.13 -3.06 5.91
N ARG A 131 18.72 -1.81 5.62
CA ARG A 131 18.00 -1.46 4.37
C ARG A 131 18.69 -1.94 3.09
N ALA A 132 20.02 -1.94 3.06
CA ALA A 132 20.80 -2.45 1.93
C ALA A 132 20.57 -3.95 1.63
N GLN A 133 20.01 -4.70 2.58
CA GLN A 133 19.68 -6.13 2.46
C GLN A 133 18.18 -6.35 2.13
N ASN A 134 17.37 -5.29 2.04
CA ASN A 134 15.92 -5.35 1.83
C ASN A 134 15.47 -4.68 0.50
N LYS A 135 16.36 -4.66 -0.51
CA LYS A 135 16.21 -3.84 -1.72
C LYS A 135 14.98 -4.18 -2.57
N GLU A 136 14.61 -5.46 -2.67
CA GLU A 136 13.47 -5.84 -3.52
C GLU A 136 12.13 -5.37 -2.94
N ALA A 137 11.96 -5.48 -1.62
CA ALA A 137 10.76 -4.97 -0.96
C ALA A 137 10.68 -3.43 -1.06
N ASP A 138 11.80 -2.72 -0.88
CA ASP A 138 11.88 -1.26 -1.08
C ASP A 138 11.57 -0.84 -2.52
N ARG A 139 12.11 -1.57 -3.52
CA ARG A 139 11.79 -1.35 -4.93
C ARG A 139 10.29 -1.48 -5.18
N LEU A 140 9.66 -2.50 -4.61
CA LEU A 140 8.22 -2.77 -4.75
C LEU A 140 7.36 -1.68 -4.09
N ALA A 141 7.71 -1.24 -2.88
CA ALA A 141 7.01 -0.15 -2.19
C ALA A 141 7.09 1.16 -2.99
N ASN A 142 8.27 1.48 -3.55
CA ASN A 142 8.44 2.66 -4.41
C ASN A 142 7.65 2.55 -5.71
N ALA A 143 7.65 1.39 -6.35
CA ALA A 143 6.85 1.15 -7.55
C ALA A 143 5.35 1.37 -7.31
N ALA A 144 4.83 0.91 -6.17
CA ALA A 144 3.45 1.15 -5.78
C ALA A 144 3.14 2.65 -5.59
N MET A 145 4.03 3.39 -4.92
CA MET A 145 3.89 4.85 -4.75
C MET A 145 3.92 5.60 -6.08
N ASP A 146 4.81 5.23 -7.00
CA ASP A 146 4.88 5.82 -8.35
C ASP A 146 3.63 5.53 -9.17
N ALA A 147 3.15 4.29 -9.15
CA ALA A 147 1.94 3.91 -9.88
C ALA A 147 0.70 4.63 -9.34
N GLY A 148 0.56 4.71 -8.02
CA GLY A 148 -0.57 5.37 -7.36
C GLY A 148 -0.60 6.88 -7.59
N THR A 149 0.55 7.54 -7.50
CA THR A 149 0.66 9.00 -7.72
C THR A 149 0.44 9.36 -9.19
N LYS A 150 0.92 8.57 -10.15
CA LYS A 150 0.62 8.76 -11.58
C LYS A 150 -0.88 8.62 -11.87
N LYS A 151 -1.54 7.62 -11.29
CA LYS A 151 -3.00 7.45 -11.43
C LYS A 151 -3.77 8.64 -10.84
N GLN A 152 -3.34 9.17 -9.69
CA GLN A 152 -3.93 10.39 -9.12
C GLN A 152 -3.66 11.64 -9.95
N SER A 153 -2.48 11.78 -10.57
CA SER A 153 -2.21 12.91 -11.45
C SER A 153 -2.99 12.83 -12.76
N LEU A 154 -3.25 11.62 -13.28
CA LEU A 154 -4.09 11.42 -14.47
C LEU A 154 -5.57 11.70 -14.16
N SER A 155 -6.07 11.28 -12.99
CA SER A 155 -7.45 11.60 -12.58
C SER A 155 -7.63 13.08 -12.26
N ARG A 156 -6.64 13.74 -11.65
CA ARG A 156 -6.63 15.21 -11.46
C ARG A 156 -6.39 15.98 -12.76
N GLY A 157 -5.61 15.43 -13.69
CA GLY A 157 -5.40 15.99 -15.02
C GLY A 157 -6.69 15.98 -15.86
N ASN A 158 -7.57 15.01 -15.64
CA ASN A 158 -8.90 14.95 -16.25
C ASN A 158 -9.93 15.86 -15.54
N ALA A 159 -9.63 16.35 -14.34
CA ALA A 159 -10.42 17.36 -13.64
C ALA A 159 -10.10 18.81 -14.09
N TYR A 160 -9.10 18.97 -14.97
CA TYR A 160 -8.87 20.19 -15.75
C TYR A 160 -9.22 19.95 -17.23
N ALA A 161 -10.39 19.35 -17.50
CA ALA A 161 -11.08 19.79 -18.70
C ALA A 161 -11.30 21.30 -18.52
N LYS A 162 -10.79 22.13 -19.46
CA LYS A 162 -11.21 23.54 -19.52
C LYS A 162 -12.73 23.53 -19.36
N PRO A 163 -13.31 24.36 -18.47
CA PRO A 163 -14.77 24.45 -18.38
C PRO A 163 -15.29 24.67 -19.81
N PRO A 164 -16.38 23.99 -20.21
CA PRO A 164 -16.89 24.06 -21.57
C PRO A 164 -16.99 25.54 -21.95
N GLN A 165 -16.22 25.92 -22.97
CA GLN A 165 -16.19 27.29 -23.43
C GLN A 165 -17.51 27.50 -24.18
N GLN A 166 -18.44 28.20 -23.55
CA GLN A 166 -19.71 28.54 -24.17
C GLN A 166 -19.51 29.75 -25.08
N GLU A 167 -19.82 29.60 -26.36
CA GLU A 167 -20.02 30.75 -27.25
C GLU A 167 -21.41 31.31 -26.98
N LEU A 168 -21.47 32.62 -26.75
CA LEU A 168 -22.70 33.33 -26.48
C LEU A 168 -22.87 34.38 -27.58
N GLU A 169 -24.05 34.39 -28.20
CA GLU A 169 -24.40 35.41 -29.18
C GLU A 169 -24.99 36.64 -28.47
N GLY A 170 -24.71 37.81 -29.02
CA GLY A 170 -25.15 39.07 -28.46
C GLY A 170 -24.93 40.21 -29.42
N ILE A 171 -25.47 41.38 -29.08
CA ILE A 171 -25.29 42.61 -29.84
C ILE A 171 -24.83 43.74 -28.94
N VAL A 172 -24.23 44.76 -29.53
CA VAL A 172 -23.87 45.99 -28.82
C VAL A 172 -24.98 47.02 -29.03
N ARG A 173 -25.57 47.52 -27.94
CA ARG A 173 -26.53 48.63 -27.94
C ARG A 173 -26.11 49.69 -26.93
N ASP A 174 -26.03 50.94 -27.37
CA ASP A 174 -25.63 52.08 -26.53
C ASP A 174 -24.34 51.87 -25.72
N GLY A 175 -23.39 51.12 -26.29
CA GLY A 175 -22.11 50.79 -25.64
C GLY A 175 -22.17 49.61 -24.66
N VAL A 176 -23.31 48.94 -24.53
CA VAL A 176 -23.53 47.77 -23.67
C VAL A 176 -23.63 46.51 -24.53
N VAL A 177 -22.98 45.43 -24.11
CA VAL A 177 -23.08 44.11 -24.75
C VAL A 177 -24.28 43.37 -24.15
N GLU A 178 -25.34 43.21 -24.94
CA GLU A 178 -26.51 42.40 -24.59
C GLU A 178 -26.29 40.98 -25.10
N VAL A 179 -26.28 40.00 -24.19
CA VAL A 179 -26.06 38.58 -24.51
C VAL A 179 -27.39 37.83 -24.47
N TYR A 180 -27.63 36.94 -25.43
CA TYR A 180 -28.84 36.14 -25.54
C TYR A 180 -28.65 34.70 -25.01
N GLY A 181 -29.70 34.12 -24.43
CA GLY A 181 -29.84 32.67 -24.26
C GLY A 181 -29.37 32.05 -22.93
N THR A 182 -28.93 32.84 -21.93
CA THR A 182 -28.67 32.34 -20.56
C THR A 182 -28.38 33.51 -19.61
N ASP A 183 -28.69 33.35 -18.31
CA ASP A 183 -28.17 34.22 -17.25
C ASP A 183 -26.74 33.80 -16.90
N LEU A 184 -25.83 34.78 -16.81
CA LEU A 184 -24.47 34.55 -16.31
C LEU A 184 -24.42 34.86 -14.81
N PRO A 185 -23.87 33.98 -13.96
CA PRO A 185 -23.74 34.27 -12.53
C PRO A 185 -22.93 35.55 -12.27
N ASP A 186 -23.26 36.25 -11.19
CA ASP A 186 -22.51 37.42 -10.75
C ASP A 186 -21.01 37.11 -10.57
N GLY A 187 -20.16 38.00 -11.09
CA GLY A 187 -18.70 37.82 -11.07
C GLY A 187 -18.13 37.00 -12.24
N THR A 188 -18.96 36.56 -13.19
CA THR A 188 -18.49 35.88 -14.41
C THR A 188 -17.57 36.77 -15.24
N ARG A 189 -16.37 36.29 -15.56
CA ARG A 189 -15.43 36.98 -16.46
C ARG A 189 -15.62 36.47 -17.89
N VAL A 190 -16.04 37.35 -18.79
CA VAL A 190 -16.19 37.04 -20.22
C VAL A 190 -15.01 37.57 -21.03
N LYS A 191 -14.68 36.87 -22.13
CA LYS A 191 -13.73 37.36 -23.13
C LYS A 191 -14.47 37.48 -24.46
N ILE A 192 -14.58 38.71 -24.96
CA ILE A 192 -15.36 39.01 -26.18
C ILE A 192 -14.45 38.87 -27.39
N ARG A 193 -14.95 38.18 -28.43
CA ARG A 193 -14.35 38.14 -29.76
C ARG A 193 -15.30 38.83 -30.73
N VAL A 194 -14.83 39.90 -31.38
CA VAL A 194 -15.61 40.61 -32.38
C VAL A 194 -15.48 39.88 -33.72
N VAL A 195 -16.60 39.61 -34.36
CA VAL A 195 -16.69 39.02 -35.70
C VAL A 195 -17.35 40.08 -36.59
N HIS A 196 -16.75 40.37 -37.76
CA HIS A 196 -17.23 41.38 -38.71
C HIS A 196 -18.09 40.76 -39.80
#